data_AF-A0A3Q9FNB6-F1
#
_entry.id   AF-A0A3Q9FNB6-F1
#
_cell.length_a   1.000
_cell.length_b   1.000
_cell.length_c   1.000
_cell.angle_alpha   90.00
_cell.angle_beta   90.00
_cell.angle_gamma   90.00
#
_symmetry.space_group_name_H-M   'P 1'
#
loop_
_entity.id
_entity.type
_entity.pdbx_description
1 polymer ?
#
loop_
_entity_poly.entity_id
_entity_poly.type
_entity_poly.pdbx_seq_one_letter_code
_entity_poly.pdbx_strand_id
1 'polypeptide(L)'
;MNNTEVTAIWEQIKHRKDVAKVHNLHFIKVVDSSLENPHLITWDFYNKEVCISEVPYVNKVDDEPINLKDYKYLWVISDNPNEQALFRILLNNDGRSLNLKTLFHPAHQNQNLKVKYLPFTANSVEA
;
A
#
# COMPACT_ATOMS: atom_id res chain seq x y z
N MET A 1 7.66 9.29 -20.93
CA MET A 1 7.40 10.40 -19.99
C MET A 1 8.75 10.86 -19.47
N ASN A 2 9.02 12.16 -19.47
CA ASN A 2 10.30 12.71 -18.98
C ASN A 2 10.23 13.01 -17.47
N ASN A 3 11.38 13.26 -16.82
CA ASN A 3 11.42 13.49 -15.37
C ASN A 3 10.60 14.72 -14.93
N THR A 4 10.53 15.78 -15.75
CA THR A 4 9.76 16.99 -15.43
C THR A 4 8.25 16.70 -15.37
N GLU A 5 7.74 15.91 -16.32
CA GLU A 5 6.34 15.47 -16.34
C GLU A 5 6.02 14.58 -15.13
N VAL A 6 6.90 13.64 -14.79
CA VAL A 6 6.74 12.75 -13.64
C VAL A 6 6.67 13.54 -12.33
N THR A 7 7.59 14.48 -12.12
CA THR A 7 7.60 15.35 -10.94
C THR A 7 6.34 16.20 -10.84
N ALA A 8 5.87 16.76 -11.96
CA ALA A 8 4.64 17.56 -11.98
C ALA A 8 3.40 16.75 -11.58
N ILE A 9 3.33 15.47 -11.99
CA ILE A 9 2.25 14.56 -11.58
C ILE A 9 2.30 14.31 -10.07
N TRP A 10 3.49 14.03 -9.52
CA TRP A 10 3.64 13.80 -8.08
C TRP A 10 3.31 15.04 -7.23
N GLU A 11 3.68 16.24 -7.68
CA GLU A 11 3.28 17.48 -7.00
C GLU A 11 1.75 17.67 -7.00
N GLN A 12 1.05 17.32 -8.09
CA GLN A 12 -0.42 17.35 -8.09
C GLN A 12 -1.02 16.34 -7.09
N ILE A 13 -0.48 15.12 -7.03
CA ILE A 13 -0.94 14.06 -6.11
C ILE A 13 -0.70 14.46 -4.65
N LYS A 14 0.44 15.10 -4.36
CA LYS A 14 0.85 15.52 -3.02
C LYS A 14 -0.14 16.44 -2.32
N HIS A 15 -0.89 17.25 -3.06
CA HIS A 15 -1.89 18.16 -2.50
C HIS A 15 -3.27 17.52 -2.31
N ARG A 16 -3.48 16.28 -2.75
CA ARG A 16 -4.75 15.57 -2.58
C ARG A 16 -4.93 15.09 -1.14
N LYS A 17 -6.15 15.26 -0.61
CA LYS A 17 -6.54 14.81 0.73
C LYS A 17 -7.01 13.35 0.77
N ASP A 18 -7.38 12.78 -0.38
CA ASP A 18 -7.86 11.40 -0.52
C ASP A 18 -6.73 10.41 -0.88
N VAL A 19 -5.47 10.79 -0.65
CA VAL A 19 -4.27 9.98 -0.90
C VAL A 19 -3.55 9.69 0.42
N ALA A 20 -3.49 8.43 0.82
CA ALA A 20 -2.63 7.96 1.90
C ALA A 20 -1.18 7.89 1.41
N LYS A 21 -0.25 8.45 2.17
CA LYS A 21 1.18 8.52 1.82
C LYS A 21 1.94 7.55 2.70
N VAL A 22 2.68 6.63 2.11
CA VAL A 22 3.43 5.59 2.84
C VAL A 22 4.83 5.44 2.26
N HIS A 23 5.79 5.08 3.11
CA HIS A 23 7.16 4.74 2.70
C HIS A 23 7.40 3.24 2.89
N ASN A 24 8.02 2.58 1.91
CA ASN A 24 8.54 1.21 1.95
C ASN A 24 7.76 0.13 2.76
N LEU A 25 7.83 0.17 4.09
CA LEU A 25 7.15 -0.70 5.07
C LEU A 25 6.12 0.15 5.85
N HIS A 26 4.82 -0.10 5.70
CA HIS A 26 3.78 0.56 6.50
C HIS A 26 2.70 -0.41 6.95
N PHE A 27 2.24 -0.22 8.18
CA PHE A 27 1.06 -0.91 8.72
C PHE A 27 -0.17 -0.05 8.46
N ILE A 28 -1.22 -0.69 7.94
CA ILE A 28 -2.49 -0.04 7.64
C ILE A 28 -3.61 -0.80 8.34
N LYS A 29 -4.51 -0.03 8.97
CA LYS A 29 -5.74 -0.56 9.54
C LYS A 29 -6.88 -0.28 8.57
N VAL A 30 -7.52 -1.35 8.12
CA VAL A 30 -8.75 -1.22 7.33
C VAL A 30 -9.88 -0.75 8.25
N VAL A 31 -10.92 -0.17 7.67
CA VAL A 31 -12.06 0.50 8.32
C VAL A 31 -12.75 -0.35 9.41
N ASP A 32 -12.54 -1.66 9.40
CA ASP A 32 -13.12 -2.58 10.37
C ASP A 32 -12.38 -2.55 11.72
N SER A 33 -13.06 -2.10 12.77
CA SER A 33 -12.55 -2.11 14.15
C SER A 33 -12.42 -3.51 14.74
N SER A 34 -13.10 -4.50 14.17
CA SER A 34 -13.02 -5.93 14.53
C SER A 34 -11.88 -6.66 13.82
N LEU A 35 -11.14 -5.98 12.94
CA LEU A 35 -9.92 -6.54 12.36
C LEU A 35 -8.88 -6.77 13.46
N GLU A 36 -8.63 -8.06 13.76
CA GLU A 36 -7.65 -8.50 14.77
C GLU A 36 -6.21 -8.16 14.34
N ASN A 37 -5.93 -8.28 13.05
CA ASN A 37 -4.60 -8.17 12.45
C ASN A 37 -4.59 -7.09 11.35
N PRO A 38 -3.76 -6.04 11.42
CA PRO A 38 -3.64 -5.06 10.35
C PRO A 38 -3.05 -5.69 9.09
N HIS A 39 -3.17 -4.96 7.97
CA HIS A 39 -2.42 -5.27 6.77
C HIS A 39 -1.09 -4.52 6.80
N LEU A 40 0.00 -5.22 6.54
CA LEU A 40 1.31 -4.68 6.26
C LEU A 40 1.47 -4.55 4.75
N ILE A 41 1.75 -3.35 4.28
CA ILE A 41 2.12 -3.11 2.89
C ILE A 41 3.64 -3.01 2.82
N THR A 42 4.24 -3.89 2.03
CA THR A 42 5.65 -3.83 1.66
C THR A 42 5.80 -3.60 0.18
N TRP A 43 6.78 -2.78 -0.17
CA TRP A 43 7.17 -2.56 -1.55
C TRP A 43 8.53 -3.18 -1.83
N ASP A 44 8.57 -4.06 -2.84
CA ASP A 44 9.81 -4.55 -3.42
C ASP A 44 9.98 -3.94 -4.81
N PHE A 45 10.80 -2.91 -4.88
CA PHE A 45 11.10 -2.21 -6.12
C PHE A 45 11.78 -3.13 -7.15
N TYR A 46 12.76 -3.93 -6.71
CA TYR A 46 13.56 -4.76 -7.61
C TYR A 46 12.73 -5.84 -8.29
N ASN A 47 11.83 -6.47 -7.52
CA ASN A 47 10.93 -7.50 -8.02
C ASN A 47 9.62 -6.96 -8.59
N LYS A 48 9.36 -5.64 -8.43
CA LYS A 48 8.13 -4.95 -8.89
C LYS A 48 6.88 -5.54 -8.23
N GLU A 49 6.99 -5.84 -6.94
CA GLU A 49 5.95 -6.49 -6.18
C GLU A 49 5.49 -5.60 -5.02
N VAL A 50 4.18 -5.48 -4.87
CA VAL A 50 3.57 -4.99 -3.64
C VAL A 50 3.01 -6.20 -2.92
N CYS A 51 3.39 -6.39 -1.66
CA CYS A 51 2.77 -7.40 -0.81
C CYS A 51 1.85 -6.72 0.19
N ILE A 52 0.65 -7.26 0.32
CA ILE A 52 -0.32 -6.93 1.36
C ILE A 52 -0.36 -8.16 2.25
N SER A 53 0.24 -8.09 3.43
CA SER A 53 0.33 -9.22 4.36
C SER A 53 -0.53 -8.94 5.57
N GLU A 54 -1.39 -9.87 5.99
CA GLU A 54 -1.99 -9.76 7.31
C GLU A 54 -0.95 -10.20 8.35
N VAL A 55 -0.73 -9.35 9.35
CA VAL A 55 0.32 -9.56 10.37
C VAL A 55 -0.28 -9.44 11.75
N PRO A 56 0.20 -10.22 12.75
CA PRO A 56 -0.27 -10.09 14.11
C PRO A 56 -0.05 -8.64 14.56
N TYR A 57 -1.07 -8.04 15.20
CA TYR A 57 -0.92 -6.72 15.81
C TYR A 57 -0.04 -6.84 17.05
N VAL A 58 1.27 -6.99 16.82
CA VAL A 58 2.26 -6.86 17.88
C VAL A 58 2.32 -5.36 18.15
N ASN A 59 1.98 -4.93 19.38
CA ASN A 59 1.99 -3.54 19.87
C ASN A 59 3.38 -2.83 19.79
N LYS A 60 4.23 -3.15 18.81
CA LYS A 60 5.64 -2.77 18.72
C LYS A 60 6.09 -2.50 17.29
N VAL A 61 5.28 -1.78 16.54
CA VAL A 61 5.81 -1.02 15.42
C VAL A 61 5.76 0.43 15.84
N ASP A 62 6.86 1.16 15.70
CA ASP A 62 6.93 2.58 16.05
C ASP A 62 6.00 3.43 15.16
N ASP A 63 5.57 2.89 14.02
CA ASP A 63 4.65 3.55 13.09
C ASP A 63 3.18 3.37 13.52
N GLU A 64 2.47 4.50 13.65
CA GLU A 64 1.03 4.49 13.87
C GLU A 64 0.29 3.94 12.64
N PRO A 65 -0.63 2.96 12.80
CA PRO A 65 -1.37 2.41 11.67
C PRO A 65 -2.22 3.48 10.98
N ILE A 66 -2.21 3.51 9.65
CA ILE A 66 -3.07 4.42 8.89
C ILE A 66 -4.46 3.81 8.72
N ASN A 67 -5.51 4.56 9.07
CA ASN A 67 -6.90 4.19 8.76
C ASN A 67 -7.23 4.55 7.29
N LEU A 68 -7.55 3.55 6.47
CA LEU A 68 -7.85 3.76 5.05
C LEU A 68 -9.27 4.24 4.72
N LYS A 69 -10.16 4.44 5.71
CA LYS A 69 -11.56 4.82 5.48
C LYS A 69 -11.73 6.09 4.64
N ASP A 70 -10.86 7.07 4.87
CA ASP A 70 -10.97 8.39 4.28
C ASP A 70 -10.14 8.53 3.00
N TYR A 71 -9.45 7.47 2.58
CA TYR A 71 -8.51 7.48 1.46
C TYR A 71 -9.03 6.65 0.28
N LYS A 72 -8.90 7.21 -0.92
CA LYS A 72 -9.21 6.51 -2.19
C LYS A 72 -7.98 5.92 -2.85
N TYR A 73 -6.81 6.50 -2.57
CA TYR A 73 -5.55 6.13 -3.19
C TYR A 73 -4.47 5.91 -2.14
N LEU A 74 -3.53 5.05 -2.50
CA LEU A 74 -2.32 4.81 -1.74
C LEU A 74 -1.12 5.21 -2.61
N TRP A 75 -0.30 6.12 -2.10
CA TRP A 75 0.94 6.52 -2.73
C TRP A 75 2.11 5.94 -1.94
N VAL A 76 2.82 5.02 -2.57
CA VAL A 76 4.09 4.48 -2.07
C VAL A 76 5.21 5.41 -2.53
N ILE A 77 5.83 6.07 -1.56
CA ILE A 77 6.88 7.05 -1.73
C ILE A 77 8.25 6.36 -1.71
N SER A 78 9.10 6.76 -2.65
CA SER A 78 10.52 6.47 -2.75
C SER A 78 11.24 7.80 -2.99
N ASP A 79 12.49 7.88 -2.55
CA ASP A 79 13.38 9.02 -2.77
C ASP A 79 13.57 9.31 -4.27
N ASN A 80 13.53 8.26 -5.10
CA ASN A 80 13.55 8.38 -6.56
C ASN A 80 12.12 8.53 -7.11
N PRO A 81 11.76 9.67 -7.74
CA PRO A 81 10.42 9.89 -8.29
C PRO A 81 9.98 8.85 -9.33
N ASN A 82 10.92 8.18 -10.00
CA ASN A 82 10.61 7.15 -10.99
C ASN A 82 10.21 5.80 -10.37
N GLU A 83 10.47 5.62 -9.07
CA GLU A 83 10.25 4.39 -8.31
C GLU A 83 9.03 4.48 -7.40
N GLN A 84 8.33 5.60 -7.46
CA GLN A 84 7.09 5.82 -6.75
C GLN A 84 5.93 5.13 -7.47
N ALA A 85 4.92 4.76 -6.70
CA ALA A 85 3.74 4.09 -7.23
C ALA A 85 2.46 4.65 -6.61
N LEU A 86 1.45 4.89 -7.45
CA LEU A 86 0.11 5.26 -7.05
C LEU A 86 -0.83 4.08 -7.30
N PHE A 87 -1.55 3.68 -6.27
CA PHE A 87 -2.56 2.65 -6.32
C PHE A 87 -3.93 3.22 -5.98
N ARG A 88 -4.97 2.67 -6.62
CA ARG A 88 -6.35 2.79 -6.15
C ARG A 88 -6.58 1.73 -5.08
N ILE A 89 -7.14 2.16 -3.95
CA ILE A 89 -7.58 1.26 -2.89
C ILE A 89 -8.96 0.72 -3.29
N LEU A 90 -9.08 -0.60 -3.31
CA LEU A 90 -10.33 -1.31 -3.58
C LEU A 90 -10.69 -2.11 -2.32
N LEU A 91 -11.53 -1.53 -1.47
CA LEU A 91 -12.10 -2.24 -0.34
C LEU A 91 -13.11 -3.26 -0.86
N ASN A 92 -13.00 -4.50 -0.40
CA ASN A 92 -13.97 -5.55 -0.73
C ASN A 92 -15.24 -5.37 0.10
N ASN A 93 -16.30 -6.09 -0.27
CA ASN A 93 -17.62 -5.96 0.37
C ASN A 93 -17.63 -6.36 1.85
N ASP A 94 -16.66 -7.15 2.28
CA ASP A 94 -16.48 -7.53 3.69
C ASP A 94 -16.00 -6.36 4.56
N GLY A 95 -15.56 -5.25 3.96
CA GLY A 95 -14.99 -4.10 4.66
C GLY A 95 -13.67 -4.39 5.38
N ARG A 96 -13.10 -5.59 5.19
CA ARG A 96 -11.93 -6.13 5.89
C ARG A 96 -10.77 -6.37 4.95
N SER A 97 -11.05 -6.93 3.79
CA SER A 97 -10.02 -7.19 2.79
C SER A 97 -9.95 -6.08 1.76
N LEU A 98 -8.76 -5.88 1.21
CA LEU A 98 -8.50 -4.87 0.21
C LEU A 98 -7.67 -5.43 -0.94
N ASN A 99 -7.86 -4.82 -2.11
CA ASN A 99 -7.00 -4.97 -3.25
C ASN A 99 -6.40 -3.61 -3.62
N LEU A 100 -5.21 -3.64 -4.20
CA LEU A 100 -4.60 -2.46 -4.80
C LEU A 100 -4.59 -2.60 -6.31
N LYS A 101 -5.03 -1.55 -7.01
CA LYS A 101 -4.91 -1.46 -8.47
C LYS A 101 -3.93 -0.36 -8.81
N THR A 102 -2.83 -0.71 -9.49
CA THR A 102 -1.87 0.26 -9.99
C THR A 102 -2.53 1.26 -10.92
N LEU A 103 -2.37 2.55 -10.63
CA LEU A 103 -2.79 3.66 -11.50
C LEU A 103 -1.61 4.32 -12.18
N PHE A 104 -0.49 4.46 -11.47
CA PHE A 104 0.69 5.12 -12.00
C PHE A 104 1.97 4.54 -11.41
N HIS A 105 2.91 4.19 -12.28
CA HIS A 105 4.28 3.82 -11.92
C HIS A 105 5.20 4.27 -13.07
N PRO A 106 5.99 5.35 -12.93
CA PRO A 106 6.74 5.96 -14.03
C PRO A 106 7.70 5.01 -14.75
N ALA A 107 8.48 4.21 -14.02
CA ALA A 107 9.39 3.25 -14.65
C ALA A 107 8.68 2.07 -15.34
N HIS A 108 7.39 1.85 -15.05
CA HIS A 108 6.66 0.62 -15.40
C HIS A 108 5.24 0.91 -15.93
N GLN A 109 5.07 1.98 -16.72
CA GLN A 109 3.77 2.43 -17.23
C GLN A 109 2.95 1.37 -17.98
N ASN A 110 3.62 0.34 -18.52
CA ASN A 110 3.00 -0.74 -19.29
C ASN A 110 3.16 -2.13 -18.65
N GLN A 111 3.64 -2.22 -17.41
CA GLN A 111 3.79 -3.49 -16.70
C GLN A 111 2.85 -3.56 -15.51
N ASN A 112 2.12 -4.67 -15.42
CA ASN A 112 1.29 -4.95 -14.25
C ASN A 112 2.22 -5.26 -13.08
N LEU A 113 2.39 -4.29 -12.16
CA LEU A 113 2.93 -4.58 -10.83
C LEU A 113 2.16 -5.74 -10.24
N LYS A 114 2.89 -6.70 -9.69
CA LYS A 114 2.26 -7.85 -9.03
C LYS A 114 1.87 -7.40 -7.64
N VAL A 115 0.57 -7.25 -7.41
CA VAL A 115 0.03 -7.09 -6.06
C VAL A 115 -0.27 -8.49 -5.53
N LYS A 116 0.44 -8.90 -4.49
CA LYS A 116 0.25 -10.19 -3.82
C LYS A 116 -0.47 -9.97 -2.51
N TYR A 117 -1.54 -10.71 -2.29
CA TYR A 117 -2.19 -10.80 -0.99
C TYR A 117 -1.68 -12.04 -0.26
N LEU A 118 -1.12 -11.83 0.93
CA LEU A 118 -0.59 -12.87 1.80
C LEU A 118 -1.46 -12.93 3.06
N PRO A 119 -2.48 -13.81 3.11
CA PRO A 119 -3.35 -13.92 4.26
C PRO A 119 -2.56 -14.40 5.47
N PHE A 120 -3.01 -14.04 6.67
CA PHE A 120 -2.37 -14.48 7.89
C PHE A 120 -2.59 -15.98 8.03
N THR A 121 -1.50 -16.74 7.97
CA THR A 121 -1.52 -18.16 8.30
C THR A 121 -1.00 -18.29 9.73
N ALA A 122 -1.92 -18.40 10.68
CA ALA A 122 -1.58 -18.91 11.99
C ALA A 122 -1.16 -20.36 11.80
N ASN A 123 0.13 -20.60 11.59
CA ASN A 123 0.65 -21.95 11.77
C ASN A 123 0.35 -22.30 13.23
N SER A 124 -0.60 -23.21 13.43
CA SER A 124 -0.71 -23.96 14.68
C SER A 124 0.65 -24.59 14.88
N VAL A 125 1.46 -24.00 15.75
CA VAL A 125 2.61 -24.70 16.30
C VAL A 125 1.97 -25.80 17.14
N GLU A 126 1.74 -26.96 16.51
CA GLU A 126 1.42 -28.18 17.21
C GLU A 126 2.55 -28.41 18.21
N ALA A 127 2.21 -28.33 19.49
CA ALA A 127 3.07 -28.67 20.60
C ALA A 127 2.98 -30.17 20.90
#